data_AF-T0PMB5-F1
#
_entry.id   AF-T0PMB5-F1
#
_cell.length_a   1.000
_cell.length_b   1.000
_cell.length_c   1.000
_cell.angle_alpha   90.00
_cell.angle_beta   90.00
_cell.angle_gamma   90.00
#
_symmetry.space_group_name_H-M   'P 1'
#
loop_
_entity.id
_entity.type
_entity.pdbx_description
1 polymer ?
#
loop_
_entity_poly.entity_id
_entity_poly.type
_entity_poly.pdbx_seq_one_letter_code
_entity_poly.pdbx_strand_id
1 'polypeptide(L)'
;MATNGIATAIVNFMLFGIILIIRKSTRDEGLRSFLIHFDKRGMKLFLEGLILGIVLIGMYSVLVVTLGYGEVTFSGAKLGHTIKLAIPVGIGFLAVALFEEALFRGYIFLKLEKKYSTVIALIVSSVIFGGVHFGTYSGSEGMWVGLINAGIIGALLCLIVHKSNSLMMAIGYHLTWNLTQEILMSKEEVAINLVLNESVASPYIGNLETELLTTGILFIMAIYIFIRFRGTNKIKLESMDNEVSTNIDYMDK
;
A
#
# COMPACT_ATOMS: atom_id res chain seq x y z
N MET A 1 9.27 10.22 -16.39
CA MET A 1 8.89 11.64 -16.25
C MET A 1 9.03 11.94 -14.77
N ALA A 2 9.81 12.94 -14.37
CA ALA A 2 9.73 13.43 -13.00
C ALA A 2 8.26 13.76 -12.74
N THR A 3 7.66 13.08 -11.77
CA THR A 3 6.24 13.26 -11.48
C THR A 3 6.04 14.70 -11.04
N ASN A 4 5.29 15.47 -11.81
CA ASN A 4 4.83 16.77 -11.32
C ASN A 4 3.88 16.47 -10.16
N GLY A 5 4.43 16.47 -8.94
CA GLY A 5 3.71 16.05 -7.75
C GLY A 5 2.44 16.88 -7.51
N ILE A 6 2.46 18.16 -7.91
CA ILE A 6 1.30 19.05 -7.84
C ILE A 6 0.21 18.61 -8.83
N ALA A 7 0.57 18.37 -10.10
CA ALA A 7 -0.40 17.89 -11.09
C ALA A 7 -0.99 16.52 -10.69
N THR A 8 -0.13 15.63 -10.20
CA THR A 8 -0.51 14.31 -9.67
C THR A 8 -1.48 14.46 -8.50
N ALA A 9 -1.21 15.37 -7.57
CA ALA A 9 -2.07 15.66 -6.44
C ALA A 9 -3.45 16.17 -6.90
N ILE A 10 -3.48 17.15 -7.81
CA ILE A 10 -4.73 17.73 -8.32
C ILE A 10 -5.60 16.64 -8.94
N VAL A 11 -5.05 15.84 -9.86
CA VAL A 11 -5.81 14.79 -10.55
C VAL A 11 -6.35 13.77 -9.55
N ASN A 12 -5.52 13.26 -8.65
CA ASN A 12 -5.95 12.20 -7.74
C ASN A 12 -6.90 12.70 -6.64
N PHE A 13 -6.75 13.94 -6.16
CA PHE A 13 -7.75 14.54 -5.27
C PHE A 13 -9.08 14.76 -5.97
N MET A 14 -9.08 15.15 -7.26
CA MET A 14 -10.32 15.25 -8.05
C MET A 14 -10.98 13.88 -8.20
N LEU A 15 -10.22 12.83 -8.52
CA LEU A 15 -10.74 11.47 -8.64
C LEU A 15 -11.28 10.94 -7.29
N PHE A 16 -10.57 11.20 -6.19
CA PHE A 16 -11.07 10.90 -4.85
C PHE A 16 -12.37 11.65 -4.53
N GLY A 17 -12.44 12.94 -4.87
CA GLY A 17 -13.66 13.76 -4.74
C GLY A 17 -14.83 13.21 -5.55
N ILE A 18 -14.60 12.74 -6.77
CA ILE A 18 -15.62 12.10 -7.61
C ILE A 18 -16.17 10.84 -6.94
N ILE A 19 -15.31 9.99 -6.37
CA ILE A 19 -15.76 8.80 -5.61
C ILE A 19 -16.66 9.22 -4.44
N LEU A 20 -16.25 10.26 -3.69
CA LEU A 20 -17.04 10.78 -2.57
C LEU A 20 -18.42 11.25 -3.03
N ILE A 21 -18.49 12.01 -4.13
CA ILE A 21 -19.75 12.52 -4.69
C ILE A 21 -20.64 11.36 -5.14
N ILE A 22 -20.12 10.40 -5.91
CA ILE A 22 -20.90 9.25 -6.39
C ILE A 22 -21.48 8.46 -5.22
N ARG A 23 -20.67 8.18 -4.18
CA ARG A 23 -21.15 7.46 -2.98
C ARG A 23 -22.20 8.26 -2.21
N LYS A 24 -21.97 9.56 -2.03
CA LYS A 24 -22.91 10.43 -1.34
C LYS A 24 -24.25 10.50 -2.08
N SER A 25 -24.24 10.66 -3.40
CA SER A 25 -25.46 10.76 -4.21
C SER A 25 -26.22 9.43 -4.35
N THR A 26 -25.53 8.29 -4.37
CA THR A 26 -26.18 6.99 -4.61
C THR A 26 -26.54 6.23 -3.33
N ARG A 27 -25.89 6.52 -2.20
CA ARG A 27 -25.99 5.73 -0.96
C ARG A 27 -26.03 6.58 0.31
N ASP A 28 -26.02 7.90 0.21
CA ASP A 28 -25.88 8.84 1.34
C ASP A 28 -24.58 8.68 2.17
N GLU A 29 -23.61 7.95 1.62
CA GLU A 29 -22.33 7.61 2.24
C GLU A 29 -21.27 8.70 1.98
N GLY A 30 -20.84 9.43 3.02
CA GLY A 30 -19.81 10.47 2.93
C GLY A 30 -18.40 10.03 3.39
N LEU A 31 -17.51 10.98 3.68
CA LEU A 31 -16.14 10.71 4.18
C LEU A 31 -16.11 9.77 5.41
N ARG A 32 -17.09 9.88 6.30
CA ARG A 32 -17.22 9.01 7.49
C ARG A 32 -17.54 7.54 7.17
N SER A 33 -18.00 7.26 5.95
CA SER A 33 -18.25 5.89 5.48
C SER A 33 -16.97 5.19 5.03
N PHE A 34 -15.88 5.95 4.83
CA PHE A 34 -14.56 5.38 4.65
C PHE A 34 -13.97 5.05 6.01
N LEU A 35 -13.19 3.97 6.06
CA LEU A 35 -12.46 3.57 7.26
C LEU A 35 -11.23 4.48 7.53
N ILE A 36 -11.34 5.77 7.25
CA ILE A 36 -10.30 6.79 7.49
C ILE A 36 -10.56 7.38 8.87
N HIS A 37 -9.64 7.13 9.80
CA HIS A 37 -9.78 7.51 11.19
C HIS A 37 -8.65 8.47 11.58
N PHE A 38 -9.01 9.66 12.07
CA PHE A 38 -8.05 10.66 12.55
C PHE A 38 -7.83 10.61 14.07
N ASP A 39 -8.35 9.57 14.73
CA ASP A 39 -8.16 9.33 16.15
C ASP A 39 -6.76 8.77 16.46
N LYS A 40 -6.44 8.62 17.75
CA LYS A 40 -5.13 8.12 18.19
C LYS A 40 -4.81 6.75 17.60
N ARG A 41 -5.80 5.87 17.42
CA ARG A 41 -5.61 4.55 16.79
C ARG A 41 -5.30 4.69 15.31
N GLY A 42 -6.06 5.47 14.57
CA GLY A 42 -5.86 5.72 13.16
C GLY A 42 -4.49 6.33 12.87
N MET A 43 -4.05 7.31 13.66
CA MET A 43 -2.71 7.91 13.53
C MET A 43 -1.57 6.92 13.80
N LYS A 44 -1.73 6.03 14.79
CA LYS A 44 -0.75 4.95 15.03
C LYS A 44 -0.65 4.00 13.85
N LEU A 45 -1.80 3.61 13.28
CA LEU A 45 -1.86 2.76 12.09
C LEU A 45 -1.21 3.44 10.88
N PHE A 46 -1.48 4.73 10.67
CA PHE A 46 -0.84 5.52 9.62
C PHE A 46 0.68 5.52 9.77
N LEU A 47 1.19 5.84 10.96
CA LEU A 47 2.63 5.83 11.24
C LEU A 47 3.26 4.43 11.07
N GLU A 48 2.56 3.38 11.50
CA GLU A 48 2.99 1.99 11.29
C GLU A 48 3.11 1.68 9.78
N GLY A 49 2.14 2.14 8.97
CA GLY A 49 2.20 2.07 7.52
C GLY A 49 3.38 2.85 6.92
N LEU A 50 3.59 4.10 7.35
CA LEU A 50 4.73 4.92 6.90
C LEU A 50 6.07 4.22 7.13
N ILE A 51 6.26 3.67 8.33
CA ILE A 51 7.48 2.95 8.68
C ILE A 51 7.63 1.69 7.81
N LEU A 52 6.55 0.94 7.62
CA LEU A 52 6.57 -0.28 6.83
C LEU A 52 7.00 -0.03 5.38
N GLY A 53 6.46 1.00 4.72
CA GLY A 53 6.83 1.34 3.34
C GLY A 53 8.30 1.73 3.21
N ILE A 54 8.80 2.60 4.10
CA ILE A 54 10.22 3.01 4.14
C ILE A 54 11.12 1.80 4.38
N VAL A 55 10.80 0.96 5.35
CA VAL A 55 11.64 -0.20 5.72
C VAL A 55 11.71 -1.22 4.61
N LEU A 56 10.60 -1.52 3.92
CA LEU A 56 10.60 -2.54 2.88
C LEU A 56 11.34 -2.08 1.61
N ILE A 57 11.21 -0.81 1.21
CA ILE A 57 12.03 -0.25 0.13
C ILE A 57 13.50 -0.13 0.56
N GLY A 58 13.78 0.30 1.79
CA GLY A 58 15.16 0.35 2.30
C GLY A 58 15.81 -1.05 2.35
N MET A 59 15.04 -2.08 2.71
CA MET A 59 15.47 -3.47 2.66
C MET A 59 15.80 -3.91 1.24
N TYR A 60 14.97 -3.54 0.26
CA TYR A 60 15.29 -3.78 -1.16
C TYR A 60 16.65 -3.18 -1.52
N SER A 61 16.87 -1.90 -1.20
CA SER A 61 18.13 -1.20 -1.51
C SER A 61 19.34 -1.88 -0.86
N VAL A 62 19.23 -2.29 0.41
CA VAL A 62 20.30 -3.01 1.10
C VAL A 62 20.59 -4.35 0.43
N LEU A 63 19.57 -5.11 0.06
CA LEU A 63 19.75 -6.41 -0.62
C LEU A 63 20.40 -6.26 -1.99
N VAL A 64 19.97 -5.31 -2.81
CA VAL A 64 20.59 -4.99 -4.10
C VAL A 64 22.09 -4.73 -3.93
N VAL A 65 22.47 -3.84 -3.00
CA VAL A 65 23.87 -3.44 -2.81
C VAL A 65 24.70 -4.59 -2.26
N THR A 66 24.21 -5.28 -1.23
CA THR A 66 24.95 -6.38 -0.58
C THR A 66 25.16 -7.58 -1.48
N LEU A 67 24.25 -7.82 -2.43
CA LEU A 67 24.36 -8.88 -3.42
C LEU A 67 25.16 -8.46 -4.67
N GLY A 68 25.60 -7.20 -4.75
CA GLY A 68 26.44 -6.69 -5.85
C GLY A 68 25.67 -6.28 -7.11
N TYR A 69 24.34 -6.21 -7.07
CA TYR A 69 23.51 -5.84 -8.24
C TYR A 69 23.36 -4.33 -8.43
N GLY A 70 23.83 -3.52 -7.48
CA GLY A 70 23.75 -2.07 -7.57
C GLY A 70 24.54 -1.36 -6.50
N GLU A 71 24.47 -0.05 -6.52
CA GLU A 71 25.17 0.82 -5.57
C GLU A 71 24.27 1.96 -5.10
N VAL A 72 24.55 2.47 -3.90
CA VAL A 72 23.93 3.68 -3.40
C VAL A 72 24.96 4.80 -3.46
N THR A 73 24.62 5.85 -4.20
CA THR A 73 25.41 7.07 -4.27
C THR A 73 24.84 8.11 -3.31
N PHE A 74 25.73 8.91 -2.70
CA PHE A 74 25.34 10.01 -1.84
C PHE A 74 26.01 11.32 -2.25
N SER A 75 25.24 12.40 -2.28
CA SER A 75 25.72 13.75 -2.54
C SER A 75 25.06 14.75 -1.60
N GLY A 76 25.80 15.20 -0.58
CA GLY A 76 25.32 16.22 0.36
C GLY A 76 24.95 17.54 -0.31
N ALA A 77 25.61 17.90 -1.43
CA ALA A 77 25.30 19.09 -2.21
C ALA A 77 23.87 19.09 -2.79
N LYS A 78 23.31 17.90 -3.04
CA LYS A 78 21.97 17.71 -3.62
C LYS A 78 20.85 17.62 -2.56
N LEU A 79 21.18 17.69 -1.27
CA LEU A 79 20.21 17.52 -0.18
C LEU A 79 19.10 18.57 -0.20
N GLY A 80 19.46 19.84 -0.39
CA GLY A 80 18.48 20.93 -0.48
C GLY A 80 17.52 20.78 -1.66
N HIS A 81 18.01 20.28 -2.81
CA HIS A 81 17.17 19.99 -3.97
C HIS A 81 16.23 18.80 -3.70
N THR A 82 16.76 17.74 -3.09
CA THR A 82 16.00 16.53 -2.74
C THR A 82 14.83 16.87 -1.82
N ILE A 83 15.04 17.68 -0.78
CA ILE A 83 13.97 18.11 0.14
C ILE A 83 12.90 18.91 -0.61
N LYS A 84 13.31 19.83 -1.50
CA LYS A 84 12.38 20.63 -2.31
C LYS A 84 11.55 19.78 -3.26
N LEU A 85 12.10 18.70 -3.79
CA LEU A 85 11.40 17.75 -4.65
C LEU A 85 10.48 16.81 -3.86
N ALA A 86 10.91 16.34 -2.69
CA ALA A 86 10.17 15.39 -1.87
C ALA A 86 8.80 15.90 -1.39
N ILE A 87 8.67 17.20 -1.11
CA ILE A 87 7.40 17.78 -0.62
C ILE A 87 6.27 17.69 -1.66
N PRO A 88 6.38 18.29 -2.87
CA PRO A 88 5.31 18.23 -3.86
C PRO A 88 5.04 16.80 -4.33
N VAL A 89 6.09 15.98 -4.47
CA VAL A 89 5.96 14.55 -4.81
C VAL A 89 5.21 13.78 -3.72
N GLY A 90 5.55 14.01 -2.45
CA GLY A 90 4.88 13.39 -1.31
C GLY A 90 3.40 13.76 -1.23
N ILE A 91 3.03 15.01 -1.51
CA ILE A 91 1.62 15.42 -1.61
C ILE A 91 0.92 14.69 -2.77
N GLY A 92 1.59 14.57 -3.91
CA GLY A 92 1.11 13.80 -5.06
C GLY A 92 0.81 12.35 -4.70
N PHE A 93 1.76 11.65 -4.07
CA PHE A 93 1.58 10.26 -3.66
C PHE A 93 0.59 10.07 -2.51
N LEU A 94 0.43 11.07 -1.63
CA LEU A 94 -0.64 11.02 -0.63
C LEU A 94 -2.01 11.06 -1.31
N ALA A 95 -2.18 11.89 -2.34
CA ALA A 95 -3.41 11.94 -3.11
C ALA A 95 -3.67 10.62 -3.86
N VAL A 96 -2.64 10.03 -4.48
CA VAL A 96 -2.72 8.70 -5.11
C VAL A 96 -3.15 7.64 -4.09
N ALA A 97 -2.46 7.55 -2.96
CA ALA A 97 -2.78 6.60 -1.91
C ALA A 97 -4.20 6.78 -1.37
N LEU A 98 -4.65 8.03 -1.16
CA LEU A 98 -6.02 8.31 -0.75
C LEU A 98 -7.04 7.84 -1.79
N PHE A 99 -6.82 8.16 -3.07
CA PHE A 99 -7.72 7.76 -4.14
C PHE A 99 -7.79 6.23 -4.30
N GLU A 100 -6.65 5.58 -4.47
CA GLU A 100 -6.59 4.15 -4.76
C GLU A 100 -7.03 3.31 -3.57
N GLU A 101 -6.56 3.61 -2.35
CA GLU A 101 -7.00 2.86 -1.17
C GLU A 101 -8.49 3.06 -0.89
N ALA A 102 -9.02 4.26 -1.11
CA ALA A 102 -10.45 4.51 -1.00
C ALA A 102 -11.27 3.72 -2.04
N LEU A 103 -10.83 3.68 -3.30
CA LEU A 103 -11.53 2.98 -4.37
C LEU A 103 -11.48 1.47 -4.17
N PHE A 104 -10.28 0.91 -4.10
CA PHE A 104 -10.09 -0.53 -4.13
C PHE A 104 -10.41 -1.15 -2.78
N ARG A 105 -9.93 -0.59 -1.67
CA ARG A 105 -10.11 -1.19 -0.34
C ARG A 105 -11.35 -0.61 0.34
N GLY A 106 -11.52 0.70 0.29
CA GLY A 106 -12.63 1.41 0.95
C GLY A 106 -14.00 1.26 0.27
N TYR A 107 -14.05 0.75 -0.96
CA TYR A 107 -15.29 0.59 -1.71
C TYR A 107 -15.43 -0.78 -2.37
N ILE A 108 -14.57 -1.14 -3.34
CA ILE A 108 -14.70 -2.41 -4.09
C ILE A 108 -14.60 -3.61 -3.15
N PHE A 109 -13.51 -3.72 -2.39
CA PHE A 109 -13.28 -4.82 -1.45
C PHE A 109 -14.40 -4.92 -0.40
N LEU A 110 -14.68 -3.84 0.34
CA LEU A 110 -15.71 -3.86 1.40
C LEU A 110 -17.11 -4.18 0.86
N LYS A 111 -17.45 -3.78 -0.37
CA LYS A 111 -18.73 -4.17 -0.98
C LYS A 111 -18.77 -5.64 -1.37
N LEU A 112 -17.69 -6.16 -1.94
CA LEU A 112 -17.58 -7.57 -2.26
C LEU A 112 -17.63 -8.43 -0.99
N GLU A 113 -16.97 -8.01 0.07
CA GLU A 113 -16.94 -8.71 1.35
C GLU A 113 -18.32 -8.77 2.04
N LYS A 114 -19.19 -7.79 1.80
CA LYS A 114 -20.59 -7.84 2.27
C LYS A 114 -21.45 -8.88 1.53
N LYS A 115 -21.04 -9.32 0.34
CA LYS A 115 -21.82 -10.21 -0.53
C LYS A 115 -21.21 -11.61 -0.69
N TYR A 116 -19.89 -11.72 -0.55
CA TYR A 116 -19.11 -12.93 -0.77
C TYR A 116 -18.17 -13.16 0.41
N SER A 117 -17.46 -14.29 0.42
CA SER A 117 -16.43 -14.53 1.44
C SER A 117 -15.28 -13.52 1.34
N THR A 118 -14.63 -13.22 2.47
CA THR A 118 -13.44 -12.34 2.52
C THR A 118 -12.37 -12.76 1.52
N VAL A 119 -12.16 -14.07 1.32
CA VAL A 119 -11.18 -14.60 0.37
C VAL A 119 -11.54 -14.23 -1.07
N ILE A 120 -12.81 -14.41 -1.48
CA ILE A 120 -13.26 -14.04 -2.83
C ILE A 120 -13.16 -12.53 -3.02
N ALA A 121 -13.61 -11.73 -2.05
CA ALA A 121 -13.55 -10.29 -2.10
C ALA A 121 -12.10 -9.77 -2.27
N LEU A 122 -11.18 -10.35 -1.50
CA LEU A 122 -9.75 -10.04 -1.56
C LEU A 122 -9.18 -10.41 -2.93
N ILE A 123 -9.40 -11.63 -3.44
CA ILE A 123 -8.89 -12.05 -4.75
C ILE A 123 -9.40 -11.14 -5.86
N VAL A 124 -10.70 -10.90 -5.93
CA VAL A 124 -11.31 -10.10 -6.99
C VAL A 124 -10.80 -8.66 -6.95
N SER A 125 -10.80 -8.02 -5.78
CA SER A 125 -10.29 -6.65 -5.64
C SER A 125 -8.82 -6.55 -6.03
N SER A 126 -8.02 -7.56 -5.70
CA SER A 126 -6.57 -7.58 -5.97
C SER A 126 -6.25 -7.83 -7.44
N VAL A 127 -7.02 -8.70 -8.11
CA VAL A 127 -6.90 -8.93 -9.55
C VAL A 127 -7.26 -7.67 -10.33
N ILE A 128 -8.33 -6.96 -9.95
CA ILE A 128 -8.69 -5.69 -10.58
C ILE A 128 -7.57 -4.67 -10.36
N PHE A 129 -7.04 -4.56 -9.14
CA PHE A 129 -5.94 -3.65 -8.82
C PHE A 129 -4.69 -3.94 -9.65
N GLY A 130 -4.25 -5.20 -9.73
CA GLY A 130 -3.14 -5.59 -10.60
C GLY A 130 -3.43 -5.28 -12.07
N GLY A 131 -4.65 -5.56 -12.53
CA GLY A 131 -5.07 -5.32 -13.93
C GLY A 131 -5.03 -3.85 -14.35
N VAL A 132 -5.45 -2.91 -13.49
CA VAL A 132 -5.37 -1.47 -13.83
C VAL A 132 -3.94 -0.96 -13.97
N HIS A 133 -2.95 -1.66 -13.40
CA HIS A 133 -1.53 -1.35 -13.55
C HIS A 133 -0.92 -1.86 -14.87
N PHE A 134 -1.72 -2.47 -15.76
CA PHE A 134 -1.27 -2.88 -17.10
C PHE A 134 -0.64 -1.72 -17.87
N GLY A 135 -1.24 -0.53 -17.82
CA GLY A 135 -0.67 0.67 -18.47
C GLY A 135 0.74 1.01 -17.96
N THR A 136 0.98 0.82 -16.66
CA THR A 136 2.28 1.08 -16.00
C THR A 136 3.35 0.08 -16.43
N TYR A 137 2.99 -1.21 -16.55
CA TYR A 137 3.98 -2.27 -16.76
C TYR A 137 4.05 -2.82 -18.19
N SER A 138 3.11 -2.47 -19.08
CA SER A 138 3.03 -3.01 -20.44
C SER A 138 4.26 -2.75 -21.32
N GLY A 139 5.03 -1.71 -21.02
CA GLY A 139 6.30 -1.41 -21.69
C GLY A 139 7.53 -2.08 -21.07
N SER A 140 7.37 -2.87 -20.00
CA SER A 140 8.45 -3.56 -19.31
C SER A 140 8.48 -5.05 -19.69
N GLU A 141 9.67 -5.61 -19.89
CA GLU A 141 9.86 -7.05 -20.08
C GLU A 141 9.45 -7.85 -18.82
N GLY A 142 9.50 -7.21 -17.64
CA GLY A 142 8.99 -7.72 -16.38
C GLY A 142 7.49 -7.49 -16.15
N MET A 143 6.71 -7.21 -17.20
CA MET A 143 5.28 -6.85 -17.12
C MET A 143 4.48 -7.78 -16.20
N TRP A 144 4.58 -9.09 -16.43
CA TRP A 144 3.79 -10.07 -15.68
C TRP A 144 4.14 -10.10 -14.20
N VAL A 145 5.43 -9.99 -13.87
CA VAL A 145 5.90 -9.90 -12.48
C VAL A 145 5.36 -8.63 -11.83
N GLY A 146 5.40 -7.49 -12.53
CA GLY A 146 4.81 -6.22 -12.06
C GLY A 146 3.33 -6.33 -11.75
N LEU A 147 2.53 -6.90 -12.66
CA LEU A 147 1.09 -7.09 -12.46
C LEU A 147 0.79 -8.04 -11.29
N ILE A 148 1.58 -9.11 -11.15
CA ILE A 148 1.46 -10.05 -10.05
C ILE A 148 1.84 -9.38 -8.73
N ASN A 149 2.94 -8.63 -8.67
CA ASN A 149 3.37 -7.89 -7.48
C ASN A 149 2.32 -6.85 -7.08
N ALA A 150 1.78 -6.09 -8.03
CA ALA A 150 0.66 -5.16 -7.82
C ALA A 150 -0.56 -5.90 -7.25
N GLY A 151 -0.91 -7.08 -7.79
CA GLY A 151 -1.97 -7.92 -7.24
C GLY A 151 -1.68 -8.44 -5.82
N ILE A 152 -0.44 -8.86 -5.54
CA ILE A 152 -0.03 -9.34 -4.20
C ILE A 152 -0.15 -8.21 -3.18
N ILE A 153 0.41 -7.03 -3.46
CA ILE A 153 0.25 -5.89 -2.54
C ILE A 153 -1.23 -5.45 -2.45
N GLY A 154 -1.95 -5.53 -3.58
CA GLY A 154 -3.40 -5.65 -3.72
C GLY A 154 -4.06 -6.32 -2.51
N ALA A 155 -3.74 -7.60 -2.38
CA ALA A 155 -4.27 -8.54 -1.41
C ALA A 155 -3.82 -8.24 0.02
N LEU A 156 -2.53 -7.95 0.22
CA LEU A 156 -1.98 -7.66 1.54
C LEU A 156 -2.60 -6.41 2.16
N LEU A 157 -2.84 -5.37 1.36
CA LEU A 157 -3.53 -4.17 1.82
C LEU A 157 -5.02 -4.42 2.11
N CYS A 158 -5.71 -5.26 1.31
CA CYS A 158 -7.07 -5.71 1.67
C CYS A 158 -7.08 -6.43 3.03
N LEU A 159 -6.10 -7.30 3.27
CA LEU A 159 -5.98 -8.03 4.54
C LEU A 159 -5.71 -7.09 5.72
N ILE A 160 -4.84 -6.09 5.55
CA ILE A 160 -4.60 -5.03 6.55
C ILE A 160 -5.90 -4.30 6.87
N VAL A 161 -6.67 -3.89 5.85
CA VAL A 161 -7.91 -3.14 6.04
C VAL A 161 -8.96 -4.00 6.72
N HIS A 162 -9.13 -5.27 6.31
CA HIS A 162 -10.02 -6.23 6.93
C HIS A 162 -9.69 -6.45 8.42
N LYS A 163 -8.40 -6.65 8.76
CA LYS A 163 -7.97 -6.96 10.13
C LYS A 163 -7.95 -5.73 11.05
N SER A 164 -7.62 -4.55 10.50
CA SER A 164 -7.51 -3.32 11.27
C SER A 164 -8.80 -2.50 11.33
N ASN A 165 -9.77 -2.80 10.45
CA ASN A 165 -10.96 -1.99 10.18
C ASN A 165 -10.60 -0.51 9.93
N SER A 166 -9.50 -0.27 9.21
CA SER A 166 -8.96 1.07 8.96
C SER A 166 -8.14 1.10 7.67
N LEU A 167 -8.28 2.18 6.89
CA LEU A 167 -7.47 2.46 5.71
C LEU A 167 -6.13 3.10 6.05
N MET A 168 -5.97 3.63 7.27
CA MET A 168 -4.83 4.48 7.63
C MET A 168 -3.47 3.80 7.43
N MET A 169 -3.34 2.52 7.81
CA MET A 169 -2.11 1.77 7.60
C MET A 169 -1.79 1.54 6.13
N ALA A 170 -2.82 1.23 5.32
CA ALA A 170 -2.65 1.04 3.88
C ALA A 170 -2.24 2.34 3.18
N ILE A 171 -2.88 3.47 3.55
CA ILE A 171 -2.54 4.80 3.01
C ILE A 171 -1.11 5.18 3.37
N GLY A 172 -0.69 4.98 4.63
CA GLY A 172 0.68 5.28 5.07
C GLY A 172 1.73 4.44 4.35
N TYR A 173 1.48 3.14 4.22
CA TYR A 173 2.33 2.24 3.46
C TYR A 173 2.45 2.67 2.01
N HIS A 174 1.32 2.88 1.32
CA HIS A 174 1.29 3.20 -0.10
C HIS A 174 2.01 4.53 -0.38
N LEU A 175 1.73 5.57 0.41
CA LEU A 175 2.43 6.85 0.32
C LEU A 175 3.96 6.67 0.38
N THR A 176 4.44 5.95 1.40
CA THR A 176 5.88 5.85 1.63
C THR A 176 6.58 4.84 0.74
N TRP A 177 5.88 3.82 0.26
CA TRP A 177 6.37 2.94 -0.80
C TRP A 177 6.72 3.79 -2.04
N ASN A 178 5.74 4.53 -2.58
CA ASN A 178 5.93 5.34 -3.77
C ASN A 178 6.96 6.46 -3.55
N LEU A 179 6.87 7.18 -2.42
CA LEU A 179 7.78 8.30 -2.14
C LEU A 179 9.22 7.83 -1.93
N THR A 180 9.44 6.75 -1.19
CA THR A 180 10.79 6.24 -0.95
C THR A 180 11.39 5.70 -2.24
N GLN A 181 10.60 4.99 -3.05
CA GLN A 181 11.02 4.51 -4.36
C GLN A 181 11.38 5.68 -5.30
N GLU A 182 10.53 6.71 -5.40
CA GLU A 182 10.79 7.87 -6.27
C GLU A 182 12.03 8.67 -5.82
N ILE A 183 12.25 8.81 -4.50
CA ILE A 183 13.45 9.50 -4.00
C ILE A 183 14.70 8.66 -4.23
N LEU A 184 14.66 7.36 -3.95
CA LEU A 184 15.84 6.51 -4.07
C LEU A 184 16.17 6.15 -5.51
N MET A 185 15.21 6.12 -6.44
CA MET A 185 15.44 5.69 -7.82
C MET A 185 15.13 6.83 -8.80
N SER A 186 15.28 8.07 -8.35
CA SER A 186 14.94 9.25 -9.13
C SER A 186 15.83 9.36 -10.37
N LYS A 187 15.24 9.81 -11.47
CA LYS A 187 16.00 10.26 -12.64
C LYS A 187 16.58 11.67 -12.45
N GLU A 188 16.13 12.39 -11.42
CA GLU A 188 16.62 13.71 -11.05
C GLU A 188 17.90 13.61 -10.22
N GLU A 189 18.62 14.73 -10.11
CA GLU A 189 19.82 14.82 -9.28
C GLU A 189 19.47 14.92 -7.78
N VAL A 190 19.16 13.78 -7.18
CA VAL A 190 18.86 13.63 -5.75
C VAL A 190 20.11 13.32 -4.90
N ALA A 191 20.00 13.50 -3.59
CA ALA A 191 21.08 13.33 -2.63
C ALA A 191 21.41 11.89 -2.33
N ILE A 192 20.43 10.98 -2.45
CA ILE A 192 20.61 9.54 -2.29
C ILE A 192 20.01 8.91 -3.54
N ASN A 193 20.80 8.13 -4.27
CA ASN A 193 20.32 7.43 -5.45
C ASN A 193 20.81 5.97 -5.44
N LEU A 194 19.88 5.05 -5.56
CA LEU A 194 20.08 3.63 -5.80
C LEU A 194 20.18 3.42 -7.31
N VAL A 195 21.37 3.04 -7.75
CA VAL A 195 21.67 2.72 -9.14
C VAL A 195 21.72 1.21 -9.27
N LEU A 196 20.86 0.65 -10.12
CA LEU A 196 20.88 -0.76 -10.48
C LEU A 196 21.89 -0.97 -11.62
N ASN A 197 22.91 -1.78 -11.38
CA ASN A 197 23.92 -2.15 -12.38
C ASN A 197 23.48 -3.38 -13.16
N GLU A 198 22.78 -4.29 -12.48
CA GLU A 198 22.20 -5.52 -13.00
C GLU A 198 20.83 -5.72 -12.35
N SER A 199 19.98 -6.54 -12.97
CA SER A 199 18.67 -6.87 -12.40
C SER A 199 18.76 -7.98 -11.36
N VAL A 200 18.08 -7.82 -10.22
CA VAL A 200 18.09 -8.85 -9.18
C VAL A 200 17.08 -9.94 -9.52
N ALA A 201 17.59 -11.15 -9.79
CA ALA A 201 16.77 -12.34 -10.08
C ALA A 201 15.77 -12.15 -11.24
N SER A 202 16.09 -11.27 -12.19
CA SER A 202 15.40 -11.08 -13.47
C SER A 202 16.49 -10.94 -14.53
N PRO A 203 16.28 -11.34 -15.80
CA PRO A 203 17.23 -11.07 -16.88
C PRO A 203 17.12 -9.62 -17.41
N TYR A 204 16.27 -8.77 -16.82
CA TYR A 204 15.91 -7.46 -17.34
C TYR A 204 16.09 -6.34 -16.30
N ILE A 205 16.88 -5.31 -16.64
CA ILE A 205 17.04 -4.09 -15.85
C ILE A 205 15.71 -3.31 -15.92
N GLY A 206 14.88 -3.46 -14.89
CA GLY A 206 13.52 -2.95 -14.86
C GLY A 206 13.20 -2.16 -13.59
N ASN A 207 11.99 -1.64 -13.54
CA ASN A 207 11.45 -0.97 -12.34
C ASN A 207 11.46 -1.94 -11.14
N LEU A 208 11.76 -1.47 -9.93
CA LEU A 208 11.78 -2.27 -8.68
C LEU A 208 10.55 -3.18 -8.57
N GLU A 209 9.38 -2.66 -8.91
CA GLU A 209 8.10 -3.37 -8.83
C GLU A 209 7.98 -4.56 -9.79
N THR A 210 8.80 -4.62 -10.83
CA THR A 210 8.82 -5.69 -11.83
C THR A 210 9.84 -6.80 -11.53
N GLU A 211 10.51 -6.74 -10.37
CA GLU A 211 11.51 -7.73 -9.97
C GLU A 211 10.97 -8.81 -9.03
N LEU A 212 11.58 -10.01 -9.09
CA LEU A 212 11.29 -11.11 -8.16
C LEU A 212 11.77 -10.82 -6.73
N LEU A 213 12.81 -9.99 -6.57
CA LEU A 213 13.23 -9.52 -5.25
C LEU A 213 12.08 -8.80 -4.52
N THR A 214 11.32 -7.97 -5.25
CA THR A 214 10.12 -7.31 -4.71
C THR A 214 9.06 -8.31 -4.30
N THR A 215 8.85 -9.39 -5.05
CA THR A 215 7.96 -10.49 -4.64
C THR A 215 8.39 -11.08 -3.29
N GLY A 216 9.70 -11.30 -3.10
CA GLY A 216 10.27 -11.75 -1.82
C GLY A 216 10.02 -10.78 -0.67
N ILE A 217 10.14 -9.48 -0.90
CA ILE A 217 9.85 -8.43 0.09
C ILE A 217 8.36 -8.39 0.44
N LEU A 218 7.48 -8.57 -0.53
CA LEU A 218 6.04 -8.70 -0.27
C LEU A 218 5.72 -9.96 0.56
N PHE A 219 6.48 -11.03 0.41
CA PHE A 219 6.35 -12.21 1.28
C PHE A 219 6.76 -11.90 2.74
N ILE A 220 7.81 -11.09 2.94
CA ILE A 220 8.20 -10.60 4.28
C ILE A 220 7.06 -9.74 4.87
N MET A 221 6.44 -8.88 4.07
CA MET A 221 5.26 -8.11 4.48
C MET A 221 4.10 -9.03 4.89
N ALA A 222 3.86 -10.11 4.14
CA ALA A 222 2.83 -11.10 4.47
C ALA A 222 3.09 -11.77 5.82
N ILE A 223 4.35 -12.15 6.11
CA ILE A 223 4.76 -12.70 7.41
C ILE A 223 4.53 -11.67 8.52
N TYR A 224 4.94 -10.42 8.31
CA TYR A 224 4.71 -9.34 9.26
C TYR A 224 3.22 -9.15 9.57
N ILE A 225 2.35 -9.11 8.55
CA ILE A 225 0.90 -8.99 8.72
C ILE A 225 0.35 -10.20 9.52
N PHE A 226 0.80 -11.41 9.19
CA PHE A 226 0.40 -12.62 9.92
C PHE A 226 0.75 -12.54 11.40
N ILE A 227 1.98 -12.13 11.75
CA ILE A 227 2.43 -11.96 13.14
C ILE A 227 1.64 -10.84 13.82
N ARG A 228 1.52 -9.69 13.18
CA ARG A 228 0.89 -8.46 13.70
C ARG A 228 -0.59 -8.63 14.04
N PHE A 229 -1.30 -9.49 13.30
CA PHE A 229 -2.73 -9.73 13.48
C PHE A 229 -3.06 -11.15 14.00
N ARG A 230 -2.08 -11.92 14.45
CA ARG A 230 -2.30 -13.26 15.03
C ARG A 230 -3.19 -13.22 16.28
N GLY A 231 -3.02 -12.20 17.13
CA GLY A 231 -3.76 -12.04 18.39
C GLY A 231 -5.20 -11.53 18.22
N THR A 232 -5.53 -10.89 17.11
CA THR A 232 -6.87 -10.30 16.89
C THR A 232 -7.94 -11.37 16.70
N ASN A 233 -7.59 -12.50 16.10
CA ASN A 233 -8.50 -13.64 15.98
C ASN A 233 -8.80 -14.29 17.34
N LYS A 234 -7.81 -14.32 18.24
CA LYS A 234 -7.96 -14.93 19.57
C LYS A 234 -8.94 -14.16 20.45
N ILE A 235 -8.83 -12.83 20.47
CA ILE A 235 -9.74 -11.95 21.23
C ILE A 235 -11.18 -12.07 20.72
N LYS A 236 -11.38 -12.16 19.39
CA LYS A 236 -12.72 -12.30 18.80
C LYS A 236 -13.38 -13.64 19.15
N LEU A 237 -12.59 -14.73 19.17
CA LEU A 237 -13.05 -16.05 19.61
C LEU A 237 -13.40 -16.05 21.11
N GLU A 238 -12.52 -15.52 21.96
CA GLU A 238 -12.77 -15.41 23.41
C GLU A 238 -14.00 -14.54 23.73
N SER A 239 -14.25 -13.47 22.97
CA SER A 239 -15.47 -12.67 23.15
C SER A 239 -16.75 -13.40 22.73
N MET A 240 -16.69 -14.22 21.68
CA MET A 240 -17.84 -15.02 21.23
C MET A 240 -18.14 -16.14 22.23
N ASP A 241 -17.11 -16.81 22.75
CA ASP A 241 -17.27 -17.86 23.76
C ASP A 241 -17.87 -17.30 25.07
N ASN A 242 -17.49 -16.07 25.46
CA ASN A 242 -18.05 -15.39 26.63
C ASN A 242 -19.51 -14.93 26.45
N GLU A 243 -19.91 -14.50 25.24
CA GLU A 243 -21.32 -14.19 24.94
C GLU A 243 -22.20 -15.45 24.91
N VAL A 244 -21.66 -16.57 24.42
CA VAL A 244 -22.38 -17.85 24.43
C VAL A 244 -22.55 -18.37 25.86
N SER A 245 -21.50 -18.32 26.70
CA SER A 245 -21.58 -18.79 28.09
C SER A 245 -22.53 -17.94 28.95
N THR A 246 -22.50 -16.61 28.80
CA THR A 246 -23.46 -15.74 29.50
C THR A 246 -24.90 -16.01 29.08
N ASN A 247 -25.19 -16.23 27.80
CA ASN A 247 -26.55 -16.55 27.35
C ASN A 247 -27.06 -17.90 27.85
N ILE A 248 -26.20 -18.90 28.04
CA ILE A 248 -26.57 -20.20 28.63
C ILE A 248 -26.95 -20.04 30.11
N ASP A 249 -26.18 -19.26 30.89
CA ASP A 249 -26.47 -19.00 32.32
C ASP A 249 -27.79 -18.25 32.56
N TYR A 250 -28.33 -17.54 31.55
CA TYR A 250 -29.64 -16.89 31.62
C TYR A 250 -30.82 -17.81 31.24
N MET A 251 -30.56 -18.92 30.54
CA MET A 251 -31.61 -19.88 30.16
C MET A 251 -31.83 -20.97 31.23
N ASP A 252 -30.87 -21.16 32.13
CA ASP A 252 -30.93 -22.13 33.25
C ASP A 252 -31.48 -21.53 34.56
N LYS A 253 -32.11 -20.34 34.53
CA LYS A 253 -32.81 -19.72 35.67
C LYS A 253 -34.27 -19.45 35.36
#